data_AF-A0A2S7K5Y7-F1
#
_entry.id   AF-A0A2S7K5Y7-F1
#
_cell.length_a   1.000
_cell.length_b   1.000
_cell.length_c   1.000
_cell.angle_alpha   90.00
_cell.angle_beta   90.00
_cell.angle_gamma   90.00
#
_symmetry.space_group_name_H-M   'P 1'
#
loop_
_entity.id
_entity.type
_entity.pdbx_description
1 polymer ?
#
loop_
_entity_poly.entity_id
_entity_poly.type
_entity_poly.pdbx_seq_one_letter_code
_entity_poly.pdbx_strand_id
1 'polypeptide(L)'
;MSGTGDGVRLAATFITAALFGAAIAWPQSGVKLAEKAESIAAQTMARADGAPMASRVCAIGEPALTGPFAPLEDVLSVSPLGGVTAPGEPLPAPYIRINTRSGDQAFERRQTEALAPAKADVTAIERHVLRDEYGRATGLAWTVHFRSCENIAFYYDRIDEIDPGLLQRAGGLVAFTEFGSTDNMAVETRVRVNEGDVIGKSDGFDVGLHDLSARPAALARPERYRVDSFARAEVFDAPPSLVAAITTDVTRARCPINYLPKDEQPEWAAKLGDAWGIRRAKGDNACRTALVDTPDAAQGAWFTDAAHNAATTKVSAIALSPDAIDPERLIFALHGRLPSLTPQMIGGRMKPGSEADDGATDGFLSFTKGEGRINTPFADVDDSAVHCYQRLRTNFIGPLINGVVLLQRQTSDNGLSLLKIEARGDVSSCIDLEEPWSFTGDETIFYR
;
A
#
# COMPACT_ATOMS: atom_id res chain seq x y z
N MET A 1 13.55 30.52 27.28
CA MET A 1 14.24 31.41 26.31
C MET A 1 15.34 30.60 25.63
N SER A 2 15.03 29.93 24.51
CA SER A 2 15.98 29.06 23.80
C SER A 2 16.80 29.89 22.80
N GLY A 3 18.08 30.11 23.10
CA GLY A 3 19.03 30.91 22.29
C GLY A 3 19.49 30.26 20.99
N THR A 4 18.71 29.37 20.39
CA THR A 4 19.06 28.66 19.15
C THR A 4 18.77 29.47 17.88
N GLY A 5 17.89 30.48 17.93
CA GLY A 5 17.53 31.30 16.77
C GLY A 5 18.55 32.38 16.41
N ASP A 6 19.23 32.95 17.40
CA ASP A 6 20.11 34.11 17.19
C ASP A 6 21.40 33.73 16.46
N GLY A 7 21.94 32.53 16.71
CA GLY A 7 23.13 32.03 16.01
C GLY A 7 22.89 31.80 14.51
N VAL A 8 21.69 31.30 14.14
CA VAL A 8 21.32 31.08 12.74
C VAL A 8 21.11 32.39 12.00
N ARG A 9 20.49 33.38 12.65
CA ARG A 9 20.33 34.74 12.09
C ARG A 9 21.68 35.43 11.89
N LEU A 10 22.61 35.28 12.83
CA LEU A 10 23.96 35.84 12.72
C LEU A 10 24.74 35.18 11.56
N ALA A 11 24.68 33.85 11.45
CA ALA A 11 25.33 33.11 10.36
C ALA A 11 24.78 33.51 8.98
N ALA A 12 23.45 33.64 8.85
CA ALA A 12 22.82 34.11 7.61
C ALA A 12 23.29 35.53 7.23
N THR A 13 23.46 36.41 8.22
CA THR A 13 23.96 37.78 8.02
C THR A 13 25.41 37.77 7.51
N PHE A 14 26.30 36.95 8.08
CA PHE A 14 27.69 36.83 7.62
C PHE A 14 27.81 36.25 6.22
N ILE A 15 27.01 35.22 5.90
CA ILE A 15 27.00 34.60 4.56
C ILE A 15 26.53 35.63 3.51
N THR A 16 25.47 36.39 3.83
CA THR A 16 24.95 37.43 2.93
C THR A 16 25.98 38.53 2.70
N ALA A 17 26.68 38.98 3.74
CA ALA A 17 27.74 39.98 3.64
C ALA A 17 28.93 39.50 2.80
N ALA A 18 29.35 38.24 2.98
CA ALA A 18 30.44 37.64 2.20
C ALA A 18 30.08 37.51 0.71
N LEU A 19 28.83 37.14 0.40
CA LEU A 19 28.33 37.03 -0.97
C LEU A 19 28.20 38.40 -1.65
N PHE A 20 27.79 39.43 -0.90
CA PHE A 20 27.80 40.82 -1.39
C PHE A 20 29.22 41.30 -1.72
N GLY A 21 30.21 41.00 -0.87
CA GLY A 21 31.62 41.32 -1.14
C GLY A 21 32.15 40.64 -2.41
N ALA A 22 31.80 39.37 -2.62
CA ALA A 22 32.19 38.62 -3.81
C ALA A 22 31.51 39.14 -5.09
N ALA A 23 30.25 39.58 -5.02
CA ALA A 23 29.52 40.16 -6.15
C ALA A 23 30.11 41.50 -6.60
N ILE A 24 30.62 42.31 -5.67
CA ILE A 24 31.33 43.57 -5.97
C ILE A 24 32.68 43.29 -6.67
N ALA A 25 33.40 42.24 -6.25
CA ALA A 25 34.70 41.89 -6.82
C ALA A 25 34.61 41.25 -8.22
N TRP A 26 33.53 40.52 -8.53
CA TRP A 26 33.37 39.79 -9.80
C TRP A 26 31.96 39.97 -10.42
N PRO A 27 31.71 41.10 -11.09
CA PRO A 27 30.37 41.49 -11.53
C PRO A 27 29.74 40.56 -12.58
N GLN A 28 30.54 39.89 -13.43
CA GLN A 28 30.01 38.94 -14.42
C GLN A 28 29.65 37.57 -13.84
N SER A 29 30.22 37.22 -12.69
CA SER A 29 29.88 36.01 -11.92
C SER A 29 28.76 36.26 -10.91
N GLY A 30 28.53 37.55 -10.58
CA GLY A 30 27.65 38.01 -9.52
C GLY A 30 26.18 37.62 -9.69
N VAL A 31 25.66 37.57 -10.92
CA VAL A 31 24.25 37.19 -11.16
C VAL A 31 24.01 35.72 -10.80
N LYS A 32 24.87 34.80 -11.26
CA LYS A 32 24.76 33.37 -10.94
C LYS A 32 25.03 33.08 -9.46
N LEU A 33 25.94 33.84 -8.84
CA LEU A 33 26.21 33.73 -7.40
C LEU A 33 25.07 34.31 -6.57
N ALA A 34 24.40 35.37 -7.01
CA ALA A 34 23.23 35.95 -6.35
C ALA A 34 22.02 35.02 -6.42
N GLU A 35 21.73 34.43 -7.59
CA GLU A 35 20.66 33.41 -7.72
C GLU A 35 20.92 32.20 -6.81
N LYS A 36 22.17 31.72 -6.76
CA LYS A 36 22.57 30.62 -5.88
C LYS A 36 22.51 31.02 -4.40
N ALA A 37 22.94 32.24 -4.07
CA ALA A 37 22.87 32.80 -2.71
C ALA A 37 21.43 32.92 -2.22
N GLU A 38 20.53 33.41 -3.07
CA GLU A 38 19.11 33.55 -2.78
C GLU A 38 18.45 32.18 -2.59
N SER A 39 18.79 31.18 -3.42
CA SER A 39 18.32 29.81 -3.21
C SER A 39 18.81 29.19 -1.89
N ILE A 40 20.05 29.46 -1.50
CA ILE A 40 20.64 28.93 -0.25
C ILE A 40 20.04 29.67 0.94
N ALA A 41 19.88 31.00 0.87
CA ALA A 41 19.28 31.81 1.93
C ALA A 41 17.79 31.44 2.12
N ALA A 42 17.04 31.25 1.03
CA ALA A 42 15.66 30.76 1.07
C ALA A 42 15.57 29.35 1.67
N GLN A 43 16.47 28.43 1.31
CA GLN A 43 16.54 27.10 1.93
C GLN A 43 16.93 27.15 3.41
N THR A 44 17.83 28.05 3.79
CA THR A 44 18.33 28.17 5.18
C THR A 44 17.29 28.84 6.09
N MET A 45 16.60 29.89 5.61
CA MET A 45 15.47 30.51 6.30
C MET A 45 14.26 29.57 6.36
N ALA A 46 13.93 28.87 5.27
CA ALA A 46 12.91 27.83 5.29
C ALA A 46 13.25 26.71 6.28
N ARG A 47 14.54 26.35 6.47
CA ARG A 47 14.96 25.38 7.50
C ARG A 47 14.86 25.94 8.92
N ALA A 48 15.10 27.24 9.12
CA ALA A 48 15.12 27.93 10.42
C ALA A 48 13.72 28.32 10.92
N ASP A 49 12.75 28.55 10.02
CA ASP A 49 11.41 28.96 10.39
C ASP A 49 10.50 27.76 10.62
N GLY A 50 9.68 27.83 11.69
CA GLY A 50 8.64 26.87 12.05
C GLY A 50 7.50 26.73 11.03
N ALA A 51 7.75 27.11 9.77
CA ALA A 51 6.86 26.86 8.65
C ALA A 51 6.55 25.35 8.53
N PRO A 52 5.30 24.99 8.16
CA PRO A 52 4.94 23.62 7.89
C PRO A 52 5.87 22.96 6.85
N MET A 53 6.26 21.72 7.06
CA MET A 53 6.96 20.91 6.06
C MET A 53 6.13 20.78 4.79
N ALA A 54 4.80 20.72 4.92
CA ALA A 54 3.87 20.66 3.79
C ALA A 54 3.98 21.85 2.81
N SER A 55 4.53 23.00 3.24
CA SER A 55 4.76 24.16 2.37
C SER A 55 6.21 24.29 1.89
N ARG A 56 7.08 23.32 2.22
CA ARG A 56 8.49 23.35 1.80
C ARG A 56 8.66 22.58 0.50
N VAL A 57 9.35 23.21 -0.44
CA VAL A 57 9.78 22.56 -1.69
C VAL A 57 10.70 21.39 -1.35
N CYS A 58 10.44 20.24 -1.98
CA CYS A 58 11.29 19.06 -1.80
C CYS A 58 12.69 19.34 -2.38
N ALA A 59 13.74 18.98 -1.64
CA ALA A 59 15.10 19.15 -2.11
C ALA A 59 15.36 18.26 -3.34
N ILE A 60 15.78 18.88 -4.44
CA ILE A 60 16.04 18.16 -5.69
C ILE A 60 17.28 17.27 -5.52
N GLY A 61 17.12 15.97 -5.73
CA GLY A 61 18.22 15.00 -5.71
C GLY A 61 18.66 14.53 -4.32
N GLU A 62 18.05 15.05 -3.24
CA GLU A 62 18.20 14.49 -1.89
C GLU A 62 17.11 13.43 -1.65
N PRO A 63 17.40 12.37 -0.86
CA PRO A 63 16.36 11.41 -0.50
C PRO A 63 15.31 12.12 0.36
N ALA A 64 14.03 11.86 0.08
CA ALA A 64 12.93 12.49 0.83
C ALA A 64 12.82 11.94 2.27
N LEU A 65 13.40 10.76 2.49
CA LEU A 65 13.55 10.12 3.79
C LEU A 65 15.04 10.10 4.13
N THR A 66 15.37 10.30 5.40
CA THR A 66 16.76 10.41 5.88
C THR A 66 17.15 9.32 6.86
N GLY A 67 16.20 8.49 7.31
CA GLY A 67 16.45 7.34 8.16
C GLY A 67 15.40 6.23 8.01
N PRO A 68 15.55 5.15 8.79
CA PRO A 68 14.75 3.92 8.65
C PRO A 68 13.33 4.04 9.20
N PHE A 69 12.46 3.12 8.79
CA PHE A 69 11.08 3.02 9.32
C PHE A 69 10.99 2.37 10.71
N ALA A 70 11.93 1.48 11.01
CA ALA A 70 12.06 0.72 12.26
C ALA A 70 13.50 0.21 12.40
N PRO A 71 13.94 -0.21 13.60
CA PRO A 71 15.20 -0.94 13.76
C PRO A 71 15.26 -2.17 12.86
N LEU A 72 16.21 -2.22 11.92
CA LEU A 72 16.25 -3.24 10.87
C LEU A 72 16.46 -4.67 11.42
N GLU A 73 17.09 -4.79 12.59
CA GLU A 73 17.29 -6.02 13.32
C GLU A 73 15.97 -6.68 13.76
N ASP A 74 14.94 -5.88 14.04
CA ASP A 74 13.61 -6.32 14.47
C ASP A 74 12.72 -6.72 13.28
N VAL A 75 13.06 -6.25 12.08
CA VAL A 75 12.36 -6.56 10.84
C VAL A 75 12.72 -7.96 10.36
N LEU A 76 11.73 -8.84 10.29
CA LEU A 76 11.85 -10.17 9.68
C LEU A 76 11.86 -10.07 8.16
N SER A 77 10.81 -9.43 7.62
CA SER A 77 10.59 -9.26 6.19
C SER A 77 9.76 -8.03 5.90
N VAL A 78 9.80 -7.58 4.65
CA VAL A 78 8.97 -6.50 4.14
C VAL A 78 8.11 -7.06 3.02
N SER A 79 6.79 -7.10 3.22
CA SER A 79 5.89 -7.44 2.13
C SER A 79 5.90 -6.29 1.12
N PRO A 80 6.09 -6.58 -0.17
CA PRO A 80 6.17 -5.55 -1.20
C PRO A 80 4.82 -4.87 -1.44
N LEU A 81 4.87 -3.72 -2.13
CA LEU A 81 3.66 -3.08 -2.66
C LEU A 81 2.87 -4.06 -3.53
N GLY A 82 1.55 -3.85 -3.60
CA GLY A 82 0.62 -4.56 -4.45
C GLY A 82 0.43 -6.03 -4.10
N GLY A 83 0.67 -6.39 -2.84
CA GLY A 83 0.17 -7.64 -2.29
C GLY A 83 -1.35 -7.75 -2.52
N VAL A 84 -1.79 -8.94 -2.95
CA VAL A 84 -3.20 -9.28 -3.15
C VAL A 84 -3.59 -10.54 -2.36
N THR A 85 -2.78 -10.91 -1.38
CA THR A 85 -2.78 -12.27 -0.82
C THR A 85 -3.56 -12.41 0.48
N ALA A 86 -4.06 -11.30 1.03
CA ALA A 86 -4.69 -11.28 2.34
C ALA A 86 -6.17 -10.85 2.23
N PRO A 87 -7.12 -11.69 2.71
CA PRO A 87 -8.52 -11.32 2.78
C PRO A 87 -8.76 -10.01 3.54
N GLY A 88 -9.65 -9.15 3.03
CA GLY A 88 -10.04 -7.89 3.68
C GLY A 88 -9.04 -6.74 3.51
N GLU A 89 -7.88 -6.95 2.87
CA GLU A 89 -6.96 -5.87 2.51
C GLU A 89 -7.43 -5.13 1.24
N PRO A 90 -7.14 -3.82 1.10
CA PRO A 90 -7.37 -3.11 -0.15
C PRO A 90 -6.53 -3.75 -1.27
N LEU A 91 -7.15 -4.00 -2.43
CA LEU A 91 -6.50 -4.69 -3.54
C LEU A 91 -6.26 -3.76 -4.74
N PRO A 92 -5.05 -3.75 -5.31
CA PRO A 92 -3.79 -4.22 -4.71
C PRO A 92 -3.35 -3.33 -3.54
N ALA A 93 -2.59 -3.89 -2.58
CA ALA A 93 -2.15 -3.15 -1.39
C ALA A 93 -1.28 -1.94 -1.77
N PRO A 94 -1.66 -0.69 -1.42
CA PRO A 94 -0.93 0.52 -1.81
C PRO A 94 0.24 0.86 -0.87
N TYR A 95 0.65 -0.08 -0.01
CA TYR A 95 1.69 0.06 1.01
C TYR A 95 2.63 -1.15 1.03
N ILE A 96 3.83 -0.97 1.59
CA ILE A 96 4.65 -2.10 2.03
C ILE A 96 4.23 -2.47 3.45
N ARG A 97 4.36 -3.74 3.82
CA ARG A 97 4.12 -4.17 5.21
C ARG A 97 5.44 -4.54 5.87
N ILE A 98 5.73 -3.92 7.01
CA ILE A 98 6.85 -4.30 7.86
C ILE A 98 6.40 -5.46 8.75
N ASN A 99 6.99 -6.64 8.56
CA ASN A 99 6.71 -7.82 9.39
C ASN A 99 7.86 -8.00 10.38
N THR A 100 7.54 -8.12 11.66
CA THR A 100 8.54 -8.32 12.71
C THR A 100 8.82 -9.79 12.96
N ARG A 101 9.95 -10.09 13.62
CA ARG A 101 10.34 -11.46 13.98
C ARG A 101 9.35 -12.09 14.97
N SER A 102 9.33 -13.42 15.04
CA SER A 102 8.67 -14.08 16.15
C SER A 102 9.33 -13.71 17.49
N GLY A 103 8.55 -13.50 18.54
CA GLY A 103 8.97 -13.43 19.93
C GLY A 103 9.45 -14.80 20.44
N ASP A 104 9.52 -14.95 21.77
CA ASP A 104 10.09 -16.14 22.41
C ASP A 104 9.30 -17.42 22.13
N GLN A 105 8.03 -17.30 21.74
CA GLN A 105 7.21 -18.39 21.22
C GLN A 105 7.03 -18.26 19.71
N ALA A 106 6.97 -19.40 19.00
CA ALA A 106 6.94 -19.50 17.54
C ALA A 106 5.78 -18.74 16.83
N PHE A 107 4.82 -18.22 17.60
CA PHE A 107 3.63 -17.51 17.09
C PHE A 107 3.46 -16.09 17.65
N GLU A 108 4.20 -15.70 18.70
CA GLU A 108 4.20 -14.30 19.15
C GLU A 108 5.05 -13.50 18.16
N ARG A 109 4.65 -12.28 17.81
CA ARG A 109 5.50 -11.36 17.03
C ARG A 109 6.15 -10.38 17.99
N ARG A 110 7.44 -10.12 17.81
CA ARG A 110 8.17 -9.12 18.58
C ARG A 110 7.62 -7.75 18.21
N GLN A 111 7.14 -6.98 19.18
CA GLN A 111 6.84 -5.57 18.95
C GLN A 111 8.13 -4.82 18.59
N THR A 112 8.03 -3.93 17.60
CA THR A 112 9.10 -2.99 17.24
C THR A 112 8.59 -1.56 17.29
N GLU A 113 9.51 -0.61 17.34
CA GLU A 113 9.21 0.81 17.29
C GLU A 113 9.06 1.25 15.83
N ALA A 114 7.95 1.93 15.52
CA ALA A 114 7.81 2.68 14.29
C ALA A 114 8.49 4.03 14.46
N LEU A 115 9.52 4.30 13.66
CA LEU A 115 10.36 5.49 13.76
C LEU A 115 9.99 6.49 12.66
N ALA A 116 10.07 7.78 12.95
CA ALA A 116 9.96 8.81 11.93
C ALA A 116 11.17 8.71 10.97
N PRO A 117 10.96 8.48 9.66
CA PRO A 117 12.05 8.26 8.71
C PRO A 117 12.67 9.57 8.22
N ALA A 118 12.15 10.72 8.66
CA ALA A 118 12.65 12.05 8.35
C ALA A 118 12.04 13.07 9.32
N LYS A 119 12.57 14.29 9.28
CA LYS A 119 11.85 15.45 9.81
C LYS A 119 10.56 15.67 9.00
N ALA A 120 9.40 15.59 9.66
CA ALA A 120 8.09 15.68 9.01
C ALA A 120 7.07 16.38 9.92
N ASP A 121 6.03 16.97 9.31
CA ASP A 121 4.80 17.28 10.04
C ASP A 121 3.91 16.05 10.07
N VAL A 122 3.43 15.66 11.24
CA VAL A 122 2.24 14.83 11.39
C VAL A 122 1.04 15.70 11.05
N THR A 123 0.35 15.38 9.96
CA THR A 123 -0.79 16.16 9.46
C THR A 123 -2.12 15.65 9.98
N ALA A 124 -2.21 14.36 10.28
CA ALA A 124 -3.39 13.76 10.90
C ALA A 124 -3.01 12.50 11.66
N ILE A 125 -3.84 12.15 12.66
CA ILE A 125 -3.80 10.88 13.36
C ILE A 125 -5.20 10.30 13.36
N GLU A 126 -5.33 9.04 12.95
CA GLU A 126 -6.56 8.26 13.03
C GLU A 126 -6.43 7.18 14.10
N ARG A 127 -7.57 6.84 14.69
CA ARG A 127 -7.75 5.76 15.64
C ARG A 127 -8.91 4.89 15.16
N HIS A 128 -8.65 3.60 15.08
CA HIS A 128 -9.59 2.58 14.63
C HIS A 128 -9.83 1.58 15.75
N VAL A 129 -11.09 1.22 15.99
CA VAL A 129 -11.46 0.08 16.82
C VAL A 129 -11.47 -1.17 15.94
N LEU A 130 -10.60 -2.12 16.24
CA LEU A 130 -10.59 -3.41 15.57
C LEU A 130 -11.74 -4.26 16.11
N ARG A 131 -12.47 -4.92 15.21
CA ARG A 131 -13.58 -5.81 15.56
C ARG A 131 -13.36 -7.21 14.99
N ASP A 132 -13.81 -8.23 15.72
CA ASP A 132 -13.86 -9.60 15.23
C ASP A 132 -15.07 -9.85 14.31
N GLU A 133 -15.20 -11.09 13.82
CA GLU A 133 -16.32 -11.55 12.98
C GLU A 133 -17.71 -11.39 13.63
N TYR A 134 -17.78 -11.30 14.97
CA TYR A 134 -19.02 -11.07 15.72
C TYR A 134 -19.24 -9.58 16.04
N GLY A 135 -18.38 -8.71 15.53
CA GLY A 135 -18.44 -7.26 15.78
C GLY A 135 -17.97 -6.86 17.18
N ARG A 136 -17.31 -7.72 17.95
CA ARG A 136 -16.78 -7.37 19.28
C ARG A 136 -15.46 -6.62 19.13
N ALA A 137 -15.25 -5.58 19.92
CA ALA A 137 -13.98 -4.85 19.93
C ALA A 137 -12.86 -5.77 20.44
N THR A 138 -11.83 -5.97 19.64
CA THR A 138 -10.67 -6.81 19.94
C THR A 138 -9.40 -6.02 20.22
N GLY A 139 -9.34 -4.78 19.75
CA GLY A 139 -8.16 -3.94 19.94
C GLY A 139 -8.33 -2.55 19.33
N LEU A 140 -7.22 -1.83 19.31
CA LEU A 140 -7.10 -0.53 18.66
C LEU A 140 -6.00 -0.62 17.60
N ALA A 141 -6.16 0.15 16.54
CA ALA A 141 -5.12 0.42 15.57
C ALA A 141 -5.06 1.92 15.30
N TRP A 142 -3.88 2.41 14.97
CA TRP A 142 -3.64 3.82 14.70
C TRP A 142 -3.04 4.01 13.32
N THR A 143 -3.47 5.08 12.66
CA THR A 143 -2.87 5.57 11.41
C THR A 143 -2.28 6.95 11.66
N VAL A 144 -1.04 7.18 11.24
CA VAL A 144 -0.35 8.47 11.39
C VAL A 144 0.06 8.96 10.02
N HIS A 145 -0.43 10.14 9.63
CA HIS A 145 -0.18 10.75 8.33
C HIS A 145 0.90 11.82 8.44
N PHE A 146 1.81 11.83 7.48
CA PHE A 146 2.99 12.68 7.47
C PHE A 146 3.15 13.47 6.17
N ARG A 147 3.80 14.63 6.29
CA ARG A 147 4.36 15.41 5.18
C ARG A 147 5.82 15.76 5.47
N SER A 148 6.74 15.22 4.68
CA SER A 148 8.17 15.62 4.76
C SER A 148 8.50 16.81 3.85
N CYS A 149 7.72 17.03 2.79
CA CYS A 149 7.76 18.23 1.96
C CYS A 149 6.43 18.36 1.18
N GLU A 150 6.30 19.37 0.33
CA GLU A 150 5.07 19.63 -0.44
C GLU A 150 4.61 18.43 -1.29
N ASN A 151 5.56 17.70 -1.89
CA ASN A 151 5.26 16.61 -2.83
C ASN A 151 5.35 15.22 -2.21
N ILE A 152 5.84 15.07 -0.98
CA ILE A 152 6.03 13.77 -0.35
C ILE A 152 5.12 13.65 0.86
N ALA A 153 4.14 12.78 0.72
CA ALA A 153 3.25 12.35 1.79
C ALA A 153 3.49 10.88 2.08
N PHE A 154 3.46 10.48 3.34
CA PHE A 154 3.53 9.08 3.72
C PHE A 154 2.70 8.86 4.97
N TYR A 155 2.37 7.61 5.26
CA TYR A 155 1.62 7.26 6.46
C TYR A 155 2.10 5.93 7.02
N TYR A 156 1.91 5.78 8.32
CA TYR A 156 1.96 4.48 8.99
C TYR A 156 0.54 4.07 9.34
N ASP A 157 0.16 2.85 8.99
CA ASP A 157 -1.14 2.25 9.34
C ASP A 157 -0.90 0.99 10.17
N ARG A 158 -1.91 0.59 10.94
CA ARG A 158 -1.89 -0.55 11.85
C ARG A 158 -0.81 -0.46 12.93
N ILE A 159 -0.58 0.74 13.46
CA ILE A 159 0.22 0.92 14.68
C ILE A 159 -0.66 0.47 15.86
N ASP A 160 -0.17 -0.46 16.69
CA ASP A 160 -0.95 -1.01 17.81
C ASP A 160 -1.02 -0.02 18.99
N GLU A 161 0.11 0.65 19.27
CA GLU A 161 0.24 1.62 20.35
C GLU A 161 0.89 2.90 19.83
N ILE A 162 0.19 4.04 19.93
CA ILE A 162 0.77 5.35 19.57
C ILE A 162 1.65 5.89 20.71
N ASP A 163 2.73 6.60 20.37
CA ASP A 163 3.56 7.29 21.35
C ASP A 163 2.71 8.30 22.17
N PRO A 164 2.68 8.18 23.51
CA PRO A 164 1.87 9.06 24.35
C PRO A 164 2.26 10.55 24.23
N GLY A 165 3.55 10.83 24.00
CA GLY A 165 4.05 12.20 23.83
C GLY A 165 3.56 12.83 22.52
N LEU A 166 3.55 12.07 21.44
CA LEU A 166 2.95 12.46 20.16
C LEU A 166 1.45 12.72 20.31
N LEU A 167 0.71 11.80 20.92
CA LEU A 167 -0.73 11.94 21.14
C LEU A 167 -1.05 13.17 22.01
N GLN A 168 -0.27 13.41 23.07
CA GLN A 168 -0.43 14.59 23.92
C GLN A 168 -0.17 15.90 23.15
N ARG A 169 0.90 15.95 22.34
CA ARG A 169 1.21 17.12 21.49
C ARG A 169 0.14 17.37 20.42
N ALA A 170 -0.57 16.34 19.98
CA ALA A 170 -1.71 16.45 19.08
C ALA A 170 -3.01 16.91 19.77
N GLY A 171 -2.99 17.16 21.09
CA GLY A 171 -4.16 17.60 21.85
C GLY A 171 -4.86 16.49 22.64
N GLY A 172 -4.36 15.26 22.59
CA GLY A 172 -4.96 14.09 23.24
C GLY A 172 -6.26 13.62 22.58
N LEU A 173 -6.87 12.57 23.14
CA LEU A 173 -8.11 11.98 22.60
C LEU A 173 -9.29 12.95 22.56
N VAL A 174 -9.28 14.01 23.38
CA VAL A 174 -10.35 15.03 23.42
C VAL A 174 -10.39 15.90 22.16
N ALA A 175 -9.30 15.94 21.38
CA ALA A 175 -9.23 16.67 20.12
C ALA A 175 -9.71 15.84 18.92
N PHE A 176 -9.95 14.54 19.10
CA PHE A 176 -10.39 13.66 18.04
C PHE A 176 -11.88 13.85 17.76
N THR A 177 -12.23 13.84 16.48
CA THR A 177 -13.61 13.88 15.99
C THR A 177 -13.96 12.52 15.41
N GLU A 178 -15.17 12.02 15.69
CA GLU A 178 -15.68 10.81 15.05
C GLU A 178 -15.83 11.02 13.55
N PHE A 179 -15.48 10.00 12.77
CA PHE A 179 -15.41 10.09 11.32
C PHE A 179 -15.93 8.80 10.68
N GLY A 180 -17.09 8.88 10.03
CA GLY A 180 -17.75 7.74 9.38
C GLY A 180 -18.43 6.75 10.32
N SER A 181 -17.86 6.45 11.49
CA SER A 181 -18.50 5.64 12.55
C SER A 181 -17.87 5.91 13.92
N THR A 182 -18.50 5.40 14.99
CA THR A 182 -17.94 5.46 16.36
C THR A 182 -16.64 4.68 16.53
N ASP A 183 -16.29 3.84 15.55
CA ASP A 183 -15.05 3.05 15.57
C ASP A 183 -13.87 3.77 14.95
N ASN A 184 -14.12 4.90 14.29
CA ASN A 184 -13.13 5.65 13.57
C ASN A 184 -13.15 7.09 14.08
N MET A 185 -12.02 7.51 14.62
CA MET A 185 -11.82 8.88 15.08
C MET A 185 -10.56 9.44 14.47
N ALA A 186 -10.54 10.73 14.16
CA ALA A 186 -9.36 11.38 13.63
C ALA A 186 -9.16 12.79 14.18
N VAL A 187 -7.92 13.27 14.13
CA VAL A 187 -7.55 14.65 14.46
C VAL A 187 -6.61 15.19 13.40
N GLU A 188 -6.86 16.41 12.93
CA GLU A 188 -5.90 17.16 12.12
C GLU A 188 -4.88 17.79 13.06
N THR A 189 -3.60 17.66 12.75
CA THR A 189 -2.55 18.21 13.60
C THR A 189 -1.37 18.73 12.79
N ARG A 190 -0.40 19.35 13.48
CA ARG A 190 0.84 19.89 12.88
C ARG A 190 2.03 19.62 13.79
N VAL A 191 2.03 18.47 14.46
CA VAL A 191 3.13 18.08 15.33
C VAL A 191 4.35 17.79 14.46
N ARG A 192 5.44 18.53 14.69
CA ARG A 192 6.73 18.25 14.06
C ARG A 192 7.39 17.06 14.75
N VAL A 193 7.81 16.09 13.97
CA VAL A 193 8.72 15.01 14.40
C VAL A 193 10.07 15.18 13.72
N ASN A 194 11.13 14.71 14.36
CA ASN A 194 12.46 14.57 13.79
C ASN A 194 12.70 13.13 13.36
N GLU A 195 13.71 12.93 12.51
CA GLU A 195 14.18 11.58 12.20
C GLU A 195 14.52 10.80 13.48
N GLY A 196 14.08 9.54 13.54
CA GLY A 196 14.31 8.64 14.67
C GLY A 196 13.37 8.87 15.86
N ASP A 197 12.50 9.90 15.85
CA ASP A 197 11.45 10.03 16.86
C ASP A 197 10.53 8.80 16.80
N VAL A 198 10.22 8.23 17.96
CA VAL A 198 9.27 7.11 18.07
C VAL A 198 7.86 7.63 17.80
N ILE A 199 7.17 7.00 16.83
CA ILE A 199 5.78 7.28 16.48
C ILE A 199 4.84 6.38 17.28
N GLY A 200 5.24 5.14 17.49
CA GLY A 200 4.46 4.13 18.19
C GLY A 200 5.16 2.78 18.17
N LYS A 201 4.43 1.75 18.59
CA LYS A 201 4.89 0.35 18.62
C LYS A 201 3.88 -0.54 17.92
N SER A 202 4.39 -1.56 17.24
CA SER A 202 3.55 -2.56 16.61
C SER A 202 4.28 -3.88 16.39
N ASP A 203 3.51 -4.97 16.33
CA ASP A 203 3.98 -6.29 15.88
C ASP A 203 4.01 -6.46 14.33
N GLY A 204 3.75 -5.36 13.62
CA GLY A 204 3.91 -5.22 12.18
C GLY A 204 2.95 -4.18 11.64
N PHE A 205 3.49 -3.22 10.89
CA PHE A 205 2.75 -2.03 10.45
C PHE A 205 2.95 -1.79 8.96
N ASP A 206 2.04 -1.02 8.38
CA ASP A 206 2.03 -0.72 6.95
C ASP A 206 2.65 0.66 6.72
N VAL A 207 3.44 0.80 5.65
CA VAL A 207 4.05 2.06 5.23
C VAL A 207 3.61 2.37 3.82
N GLY A 208 2.75 3.39 3.67
CA GLY A 208 2.38 3.94 2.38
C GLY A 208 3.14 5.23 2.11
N LEU A 209 3.63 5.43 0.89
CA LEU A 209 4.28 6.66 0.44
C LEU A 209 3.72 7.11 -0.90
N HIS A 210 3.45 8.40 -1.01
CA HIS A 210 2.92 9.06 -2.20
C HIS A 210 3.83 10.18 -2.64
N ASP A 211 4.19 10.16 -3.92
CA ASP A 211 4.95 11.23 -4.57
C ASP A 211 4.03 12.01 -5.51
N LEU A 212 3.59 13.18 -5.05
CA LEU A 212 2.69 14.07 -5.76
C LEU A 212 3.33 14.72 -7.00
N SER A 213 4.66 14.71 -7.10
CA SER A 213 5.37 15.17 -8.29
C SER A 213 5.48 14.09 -9.37
N ALA A 214 5.41 12.81 -8.98
CA ALA A 214 5.58 11.70 -9.89
C ALA A 214 4.31 11.45 -10.72
N ARG A 215 4.49 11.06 -11.99
CA ARG A 215 3.38 10.74 -12.90
C ARG A 215 2.48 9.65 -12.29
N PRO A 216 1.14 9.84 -12.22
CA PRO A 216 0.23 8.80 -11.78
C PRO A 216 0.43 7.49 -12.55
N ALA A 217 0.25 6.36 -11.86
CA ALA A 217 0.24 5.04 -12.48
C ALA A 217 -0.83 4.98 -13.59
N ALA A 218 -0.51 4.29 -14.68
CA ALA A 218 -1.46 4.04 -15.76
C ALA A 218 -2.38 2.89 -15.33
N LEU A 219 -3.50 3.25 -14.71
CA LEU A 219 -4.54 2.31 -14.28
C LEU A 219 -5.70 2.34 -15.27
N ALA A 220 -6.44 1.25 -15.39
CA ALA A 220 -7.64 1.20 -16.22
C ALA A 220 -8.73 2.11 -15.69
N ARG A 221 -8.89 2.17 -14.35
CA ARG A 221 -9.91 2.99 -13.68
C ARG A 221 -9.27 3.86 -12.60
N PRO A 222 -8.41 4.83 -12.98
CA PRO A 222 -7.61 5.62 -12.04
C PRO A 222 -8.45 6.40 -11.05
N GLU A 223 -9.69 6.76 -11.39
CA GLU A 223 -10.62 7.42 -10.49
C GLU A 223 -10.94 6.59 -9.24
N ARG A 224 -10.86 5.25 -9.28
CA ARG A 224 -11.06 4.41 -8.08
C ARG A 224 -9.98 4.57 -7.03
N TYR A 225 -8.79 4.87 -7.49
CA TYR A 225 -7.57 4.93 -6.69
C TYR A 225 -7.22 6.37 -6.30
N ARG A 226 -8.06 7.34 -6.69
CA ARG A 226 -7.94 8.75 -6.32
C ARG A 226 -9.00 9.20 -5.33
N VAL A 227 -10.04 8.39 -5.13
CA VAL A 227 -11.20 8.76 -4.32
C VAL A 227 -11.03 8.16 -2.94
N ASP A 228 -11.18 9.04 -1.95
CA ASP A 228 -11.24 8.71 -0.54
C ASP A 228 -12.37 7.69 -0.28
N SER A 229 -12.05 6.59 0.41
CA SER A 229 -13.04 5.61 0.90
C SER A 229 -14.16 6.26 1.74
N PHE A 230 -13.93 7.48 2.20
CA PHE A 230 -14.82 8.26 3.02
C PHE A 230 -15.43 9.48 2.30
N ALA A 231 -15.01 9.83 1.08
CA ALA A 231 -15.68 10.86 0.27
C ALA A 231 -17.11 10.46 -0.13
N ARG A 232 -17.48 9.19 0.06
CA ARG A 232 -18.85 8.66 -0.13
C ARG A 232 -19.57 8.35 1.17
N ALA A 233 -18.84 8.21 2.27
CA ALA A 233 -19.48 8.06 3.57
C ALA A 233 -20.02 9.43 3.95
N GLU A 234 -21.20 9.45 4.54
CA GLU A 234 -21.73 10.63 5.17
C GLU A 234 -20.87 10.94 6.41
N VAL A 235 -19.71 11.55 6.17
CA VAL A 235 -18.86 12.10 7.20
C VAL A 235 -19.54 13.38 7.64
N PHE A 236 -20.61 13.25 8.41
CA PHE A 236 -21.53 14.34 8.70
C PHE A 236 -20.86 15.54 9.38
N ASP A 237 -19.68 15.35 10.00
CA ASP A 237 -19.07 16.37 10.88
C ASP A 237 -17.55 16.59 10.75
N ALA A 238 -16.82 15.86 9.89
CA ALA A 238 -15.37 16.09 9.84
C ALA A 238 -14.99 17.33 9.00
N PRO A 239 -14.04 18.15 9.49
CA PRO A 239 -13.57 19.29 8.73
C PRO A 239 -13.01 18.89 7.35
N PRO A 240 -13.31 19.63 6.27
CA PRO A 240 -12.76 19.34 4.95
C PRO A 240 -11.22 19.27 4.91
N SER A 241 -10.54 20.02 5.78
CA SER A 241 -9.09 19.98 5.93
C SER A 241 -8.58 18.67 6.53
N LEU A 242 -9.31 18.08 7.48
CA LEU A 242 -9.00 16.76 8.02
C LEU A 242 -9.17 15.69 6.94
N VAL A 243 -10.29 15.71 6.20
CA VAL A 243 -10.53 14.78 5.08
C VAL A 243 -9.39 14.86 4.07
N ALA A 244 -8.98 16.08 3.68
CA ALA A 244 -7.86 16.28 2.78
C ALA A 244 -6.50 15.79 3.35
N ALA A 245 -6.33 15.82 4.68
CA ALA A 245 -5.10 15.38 5.35
C ALA A 245 -4.97 13.85 5.41
N ILE A 246 -6.07 13.11 5.49
CA ILE A 246 -6.09 11.63 5.53
C ILE A 246 -6.30 10.98 4.16
N THR A 247 -6.80 11.75 3.17
CA THR A 247 -6.99 11.25 1.80
C THR A 247 -5.65 10.91 1.15
N THR A 248 -5.56 9.72 0.59
CA THR A 248 -4.38 9.22 -0.13
C THR A 248 -4.67 9.11 -1.63
N ASP A 249 -3.72 9.55 -2.48
CA ASP A 249 -3.79 9.33 -3.94
C ASP A 249 -2.98 8.08 -4.29
N VAL A 250 -3.64 6.92 -4.23
CA VAL A 250 -3.03 5.62 -4.49
C VAL A 250 -2.44 5.54 -5.90
N THR A 251 -2.95 6.32 -6.87
CA THR A 251 -2.34 6.37 -8.22
C THR A 251 -0.90 6.89 -8.20
N ARG A 252 -0.48 7.52 -7.09
CA ARG A 252 0.86 8.04 -6.87
C ARG A 252 1.63 7.29 -5.79
N ALA A 253 1.12 6.14 -5.36
CA ALA A 253 1.83 5.27 -4.44
C ALA A 253 3.20 4.88 -5.03
N ARG A 254 4.23 4.90 -4.18
CA ARG A 254 5.61 4.53 -4.52
C ARG A 254 6.18 3.67 -3.42
N CYS A 255 7.10 2.79 -3.80
CA CYS A 255 7.83 1.99 -2.83
C CYS A 255 8.61 2.89 -1.88
N PRO A 256 8.30 2.88 -0.57
CA PRO A 256 8.99 3.74 0.40
C PRO A 256 10.50 3.49 0.45
N ILE A 257 10.95 2.25 0.24
CA ILE A 257 12.39 1.88 0.24
C ILE A 257 13.18 2.69 -0.80
N ASN A 258 12.59 3.05 -1.96
CA ASN A 258 13.32 3.83 -2.96
C ASN A 258 13.61 5.27 -2.52
N TYR A 259 12.93 5.76 -1.48
CA TYR A 259 13.05 7.12 -0.94
C TYR A 259 13.96 7.20 0.29
N LEU A 260 14.45 6.06 0.80
CA LEU A 260 15.48 5.98 1.85
C LEU A 260 16.85 6.45 1.34
N PRO A 261 17.81 6.76 2.24
CA PRO A 261 19.21 6.98 1.90
C PRO A 261 19.79 5.85 1.05
N LYS A 262 20.66 6.19 0.08
CA LYS A 262 21.14 5.25 -0.96
C LYS A 262 21.89 4.03 -0.41
N ASP A 263 22.58 4.22 0.71
CA ASP A 263 23.28 3.23 1.49
C ASP A 263 22.35 2.30 2.29
N GLU A 264 21.16 2.77 2.68
CA GLU A 264 20.16 1.95 3.37
C GLU A 264 19.27 1.13 2.42
N GLN A 265 19.04 1.61 1.19
CA GLN A 265 18.13 0.93 0.24
C GLN A 265 18.47 -0.55 0.03
N PRO A 266 19.74 -0.97 -0.14
CA PRO A 266 20.07 -2.40 -0.32
C PRO A 266 19.71 -3.26 0.88
N GLU A 267 19.89 -2.76 2.11
CA GLU A 267 19.62 -3.51 3.33
C GLU A 267 18.11 -3.75 3.52
N TRP A 268 17.31 -2.71 3.28
CA TRP A 268 15.85 -2.81 3.28
C TRP A 268 15.32 -3.63 2.12
N ALA A 269 15.88 -3.47 0.92
CA ALA A 269 15.50 -4.27 -0.25
C ALA A 269 15.79 -5.76 -0.03
N ALA A 270 16.87 -6.10 0.68
CA ALA A 270 17.18 -7.47 1.05
C ALA A 270 16.12 -8.10 1.97
N LYS A 271 15.29 -7.30 2.65
CA LYS A 271 14.15 -7.78 3.47
C LYS A 271 12.88 -8.05 2.67
N LEU A 272 12.80 -7.64 1.40
CA LEU A 272 11.61 -7.85 0.58
C LEU A 272 11.28 -9.35 0.45
N GLY A 273 10.04 -9.73 0.76
CA GLY A 273 9.61 -11.12 0.83
C GLY A 273 8.17 -11.31 1.25
N ASP A 274 7.78 -12.54 1.59
CA ASP A 274 6.45 -12.79 2.16
C ASP A 274 6.37 -12.36 3.64
N ALA A 275 5.14 -12.35 4.17
CA ALA A 275 4.85 -11.95 5.53
C ALA A 275 5.57 -12.78 6.62
N TRP A 276 6.15 -13.93 6.24
CA TRP A 276 6.87 -14.83 7.13
C TRP A 276 8.39 -14.84 6.89
N GLY A 277 8.89 -14.08 5.91
CA GLY A 277 10.30 -14.05 5.54
C GLY A 277 10.84 -15.35 4.95
N ILE A 278 9.96 -16.28 4.55
CA ILE A 278 10.32 -17.58 3.98
C ILE A 278 10.74 -17.40 2.53
N ARG A 279 9.95 -16.66 1.75
CA ARG A 279 10.26 -16.35 0.35
C ARG A 279 10.83 -14.95 0.24
N ARG A 280 11.89 -14.82 -0.54
CA ARG A 280 12.45 -13.52 -0.94
C ARG A 280 11.79 -13.05 -2.23
N ALA A 281 11.59 -11.74 -2.35
CA ALA A 281 11.13 -11.15 -3.58
C ALA A 281 12.19 -11.33 -4.68
N LYS A 282 11.73 -11.61 -5.90
CA LYS A 282 12.57 -11.90 -7.06
C LYS A 282 12.50 -10.77 -8.09
N GLY A 283 13.64 -10.51 -8.72
CA GLY A 283 13.76 -9.54 -9.82
C GLY A 283 13.98 -8.10 -9.37
N ASP A 284 14.44 -7.27 -10.31
CA ASP A 284 14.89 -5.89 -10.05
C ASP A 284 13.75 -4.92 -9.69
N ASN A 285 12.49 -5.36 -9.81
CA ASN A 285 11.28 -4.55 -9.60
C ASN A 285 10.45 -4.96 -8.37
N ALA A 286 11.03 -5.74 -7.47
CA ALA A 286 10.38 -6.36 -6.30
C ALA A 286 9.49 -5.45 -5.44
N CYS A 287 9.67 -4.12 -5.46
CA CYS A 287 8.88 -3.21 -4.63
C CYS A 287 8.11 -2.14 -5.42
N ARG A 288 8.40 -1.87 -6.71
CA ARG A 288 8.14 -0.55 -7.31
C ARG A 288 6.69 -0.25 -7.68
N THR A 289 5.95 -1.20 -8.25
CA THR A 289 4.55 -0.99 -8.67
C THR A 289 3.86 -2.32 -8.88
N ALA A 290 3.11 -2.80 -7.89
CA ALA A 290 2.10 -3.83 -8.13
C ALA A 290 0.68 -3.26 -7.92
N LEU A 291 0.47 -1.98 -8.25
CA LEU A 291 -0.86 -1.57 -8.69
C LEU A 291 -1.08 -2.17 -10.07
N VAL A 292 -1.64 -3.36 -10.08
CA VAL A 292 -1.99 -4.12 -11.26
C VAL A 292 -3.46 -3.88 -11.56
N ASP A 293 -3.70 -2.83 -12.34
CA ASP A 293 -4.98 -2.56 -13.02
C ASP A 293 -4.68 -2.09 -14.43
N THR A 294 -4.33 -3.03 -15.31
CA THR A 294 -3.81 -2.71 -16.64
C THR A 294 -4.99 -2.42 -17.59
N PRO A 295 -4.98 -1.28 -18.33
CA PRO A 295 -5.97 -1.01 -19.37
C PRO A 295 -6.08 -2.19 -20.34
N ASP A 296 -7.31 -2.53 -20.74
CA ASP A 296 -7.60 -3.56 -21.74
C ASP A 296 -6.99 -4.96 -21.44
N ALA A 297 -6.80 -5.28 -20.14
CA ALA A 297 -6.29 -6.55 -19.64
C ALA A 297 -7.28 -7.20 -18.65
N ALA A 298 -7.16 -8.52 -18.42
CA ALA A 298 -7.84 -9.17 -17.30
C ALA A 298 -7.17 -8.86 -15.95
N GLN A 299 -5.91 -8.43 -15.97
CA GLN A 299 -5.15 -8.04 -14.79
C GLN A 299 -5.73 -6.76 -14.16
N GLY A 300 -6.19 -6.84 -12.92
CA GLY A 300 -6.98 -5.78 -12.30
C GLY A 300 -7.76 -6.19 -11.08
N ALA A 301 -8.38 -5.19 -10.45
CA ALA A 301 -9.46 -5.39 -9.48
C ALA A 301 -10.81 -5.50 -10.22
N TRP A 302 -11.61 -6.49 -9.83
CA TRP A 302 -12.92 -6.79 -10.40
C TRP A 302 -13.96 -6.97 -9.29
N PHE A 303 -15.20 -6.56 -9.54
CA PHE A 303 -16.24 -6.48 -8.49
C PHE A 303 -17.46 -7.33 -8.87
N THR A 304 -18.11 -7.95 -7.90
CA THR A 304 -19.34 -8.75 -8.16
C THR A 304 -20.56 -7.90 -8.52
N ASP A 305 -20.52 -6.59 -8.26
CA ASP A 305 -21.55 -5.65 -8.71
C ASP A 305 -21.01 -4.23 -8.97
N ALA A 306 -21.77 -3.47 -9.76
CA ALA A 306 -21.43 -2.12 -10.17
C ALA A 306 -21.53 -1.07 -9.04
N ALA A 307 -22.24 -1.35 -7.94
CA ALA A 307 -22.38 -0.42 -6.82
C ALA A 307 -21.12 -0.43 -5.93
N HIS A 308 -20.58 -1.62 -5.67
CA HIS A 308 -19.30 -1.84 -5.00
C HIS A 308 -18.10 -1.34 -5.81
N ASN A 309 -18.22 -1.37 -7.14
CA ASN A 309 -17.25 -0.81 -8.08
C ASN A 309 -16.92 0.67 -7.85
N ALA A 310 -17.83 1.36 -7.16
CA ALA A 310 -17.80 2.78 -6.95
C ALA A 310 -17.28 3.13 -5.53
N ALA A 311 -17.44 2.25 -4.55
CA ALA A 311 -17.16 2.53 -3.13
C ALA A 311 -15.88 1.89 -2.57
N THR A 312 -15.15 1.06 -3.36
CA THR A 312 -13.93 0.35 -2.89
C THR A 312 -14.08 -0.21 -1.47
N THR A 313 -15.26 -0.77 -1.15
CA THR A 313 -15.45 -1.43 0.13
C THR A 313 -14.66 -2.73 0.07
N LYS A 314 -13.69 -2.88 0.98
CA LYS A 314 -12.61 -3.90 1.01
C LYS A 314 -13.07 -5.38 0.98
N VAL A 315 -14.37 -5.64 0.82
CA VAL A 315 -15.00 -6.96 1.00
C VAL A 315 -15.48 -7.56 -0.33
N SER A 316 -15.70 -6.78 -1.39
CA SER A 316 -16.44 -7.23 -2.60
C SER A 316 -15.60 -7.40 -3.87
N ALA A 317 -14.31 -7.10 -3.82
CA ALA A 317 -13.41 -7.20 -4.98
C ALA A 317 -12.66 -8.53 -5.02
N ILE A 318 -12.38 -8.99 -6.23
CA ILE A 318 -11.30 -9.94 -6.53
C ILE A 318 -10.15 -9.20 -7.22
N ALA A 319 -8.96 -9.76 -7.20
CA ALA A 319 -7.83 -9.24 -7.97
C ALA A 319 -7.13 -10.33 -8.77
N LEU A 320 -6.84 -10.04 -10.02
CA LEU A 320 -6.01 -10.86 -10.90
C LEU A 320 -4.66 -10.17 -11.07
N SER A 321 -3.58 -10.83 -10.66
CA SER A 321 -2.27 -10.20 -10.57
C SER A 321 -1.12 -11.20 -10.64
N PRO A 322 0.08 -10.76 -11.03
CA PRO A 322 1.30 -11.49 -10.71
C PRO A 322 1.58 -11.43 -9.20
N ASP A 323 2.24 -12.46 -8.67
CA ASP A 323 2.75 -12.43 -7.30
C ASP A 323 3.79 -11.31 -7.17
N ALA A 324 3.58 -10.41 -6.21
CA ALA A 324 4.49 -9.31 -5.94
C ALA A 324 5.89 -9.80 -5.49
N ILE A 325 6.01 -11.05 -5.04
CA ILE A 325 7.28 -11.68 -4.64
C ILE A 325 7.91 -12.46 -5.79
N ASP A 326 7.11 -13.12 -6.64
CA ASP A 326 7.59 -13.94 -7.75
C ASP A 326 6.74 -13.70 -8.99
N PRO A 327 7.05 -12.69 -9.83
CA PRO A 327 6.18 -12.27 -10.94
C PRO A 327 5.93 -13.35 -12.01
N GLU A 328 6.69 -14.45 -11.99
CA GLU A 328 6.47 -15.63 -12.83
C GLU A 328 5.28 -16.49 -12.37
N ARG A 329 4.76 -16.21 -11.17
CA ARG A 329 3.54 -16.79 -10.62
C ARG A 329 2.40 -15.79 -10.72
N LEU A 330 1.22 -16.31 -11.01
CA LEU A 330 -0.01 -15.55 -11.12
C LEU A 330 -0.94 -15.92 -9.98
N ILE A 331 -1.76 -14.96 -9.56
CA ILE A 331 -2.62 -15.03 -8.39
C ILE A 331 -4.05 -14.65 -8.77
N PHE A 332 -4.99 -15.54 -8.42
CA PHE A 332 -6.40 -15.21 -8.25
C PHE A 332 -6.67 -14.87 -6.78
N ALA A 333 -6.79 -13.60 -6.44
CA ALA A 333 -7.24 -13.19 -5.11
C ALA A 333 -8.76 -13.13 -5.08
N LEU A 334 -9.41 -14.19 -4.57
CA LEU A 334 -10.84 -14.42 -4.79
C LEU A 334 -11.73 -13.94 -3.64
N HIS A 335 -11.22 -13.82 -2.40
CA HIS A 335 -11.97 -13.27 -1.27
C HIS A 335 -13.34 -13.93 -1.03
N GLY A 336 -13.44 -15.24 -1.29
CA GLY A 336 -14.69 -16.01 -1.17
C GLY A 336 -15.75 -15.64 -2.21
N ARG A 337 -15.39 -14.91 -3.27
CA ARG A 337 -16.32 -14.41 -4.30
C ARG A 337 -16.51 -15.34 -5.50
N LEU A 338 -15.98 -16.56 -5.44
CA LEU A 338 -16.16 -17.58 -6.48
C LEU A 338 -16.91 -18.79 -5.89
N PRO A 339 -18.25 -18.80 -5.87
CA PRO A 339 -19.05 -19.87 -5.25
C PRO A 339 -18.82 -21.26 -5.88
N SER A 340 -18.42 -21.32 -7.15
CA SER A 340 -18.07 -22.57 -7.82
C SER A 340 -16.79 -23.21 -7.29
N LEU A 341 -15.93 -22.45 -6.59
CA LEU A 341 -14.78 -23.00 -5.86
C LEU A 341 -15.24 -23.54 -4.51
N THR A 342 -15.42 -24.86 -4.43
CA THR A 342 -15.91 -25.52 -3.22
C THR A 342 -14.78 -26.16 -2.40
N PRO A 343 -14.92 -26.31 -1.07
CA PRO A 343 -13.90 -26.95 -0.24
C PRO A 343 -13.55 -28.39 -0.70
N GLN A 344 -14.49 -29.10 -1.34
CA GLN A 344 -14.27 -30.46 -1.86
C GLN A 344 -13.25 -30.49 -3.00
N MET A 345 -13.02 -29.37 -3.67
CA MET A 345 -12.01 -29.24 -4.72
C MET A 345 -10.60 -29.09 -4.14
N ILE A 346 -10.43 -28.79 -2.86
CA ILE A 346 -9.10 -28.61 -2.26
C ILE A 346 -8.48 -29.98 -1.98
N GLY A 347 -7.35 -30.27 -2.64
CA GLY A 347 -6.68 -31.56 -2.56
C GLY A 347 -6.10 -31.81 -1.18
N GLY A 348 -6.33 -32.98 -0.60
CA GLY A 348 -5.75 -33.36 0.69
C GLY A 348 -6.38 -32.58 1.86
N ARG A 349 -7.57 -33.01 2.30
CA ARG A 349 -8.19 -32.53 3.54
C ARG A 349 -7.18 -32.57 4.67
N MET A 350 -6.85 -31.42 5.26
CA MET A 350 -6.15 -31.37 6.53
C MET A 350 -7.16 -31.75 7.60
N LYS A 351 -7.34 -33.05 7.90
CA LYS A 351 -8.23 -33.62 8.94
C LYS A 351 -9.61 -32.91 9.06
N PRO A 352 -10.74 -33.59 8.75
CA PRO A 352 -12.07 -33.00 8.88
C PRO A 352 -12.27 -32.23 10.20
N GLY A 353 -12.60 -30.93 10.10
CA GLY A 353 -12.79 -30.04 11.24
C GLY A 353 -11.60 -29.14 11.61
N SER A 354 -10.57 -29.02 10.77
CA SER A 354 -9.59 -27.94 10.94
C SER A 354 -10.17 -26.62 10.41
N GLU A 355 -10.07 -25.55 11.20
CA GLU A 355 -10.44 -24.18 10.78
C GLU A 355 -9.69 -23.71 9.51
N ALA A 356 -8.61 -24.42 9.14
CA ALA A 356 -7.84 -24.18 7.93
C ALA A 356 -8.55 -24.61 6.64
N ASP A 357 -9.52 -25.53 6.68
CA ASP A 357 -10.22 -26.01 5.48
C ASP A 357 -11.27 -24.99 4.97
N ASP A 358 -11.98 -24.28 5.86
CA ASP A 358 -13.04 -23.34 5.49
C ASP A 358 -12.49 -22.00 4.97
N GLY A 359 -11.36 -21.52 5.50
CA GLY A 359 -10.72 -20.28 5.01
C GLY A 359 -9.92 -20.43 3.71
N ALA A 360 -9.68 -21.66 3.25
CA ALA A 360 -8.84 -21.90 2.08
C ALA A 360 -9.52 -21.53 0.74
N THR A 361 -10.85 -21.55 0.69
CA THR A 361 -11.64 -21.02 -0.45
C THR A 361 -11.73 -19.49 -0.44
N ASP A 362 -11.55 -18.88 0.73
CA ASP A 362 -11.67 -17.42 0.91
C ASP A 362 -10.37 -16.66 0.62
N GLY A 363 -9.26 -17.38 0.52
CA GLY A 363 -7.94 -16.81 0.23
C GLY A 363 -7.70 -16.52 -1.25
N PHE A 364 -6.52 -16.94 -1.72
CA PHE A 364 -6.09 -16.77 -3.10
C PHE A 364 -5.60 -18.09 -3.69
N LEU A 365 -5.65 -18.18 -5.02
CA LEU A 365 -5.09 -19.30 -5.78
C LEU A 365 -3.83 -18.84 -6.49
N SER A 366 -2.78 -19.66 -6.47
CA SER A 366 -1.54 -19.39 -7.20
C SER A 366 -1.21 -20.47 -8.23
N PHE A 367 -0.59 -20.07 -9.34
CA PHE A 367 -0.19 -20.98 -10.41
C PHE A 367 0.99 -20.39 -11.22
N THR A 368 1.65 -21.24 -12.00
CA THR A 368 2.73 -20.81 -12.90
C THR A 368 2.15 -20.43 -14.25
N LYS A 369 2.65 -19.31 -14.82
CA LYS A 369 2.28 -18.88 -16.17
C LYS A 369 2.55 -19.97 -17.21
N GLY A 370 1.66 -20.09 -18.18
CA GLY A 370 1.74 -21.01 -19.31
C GLY A 370 1.71 -20.26 -20.63
N GLU A 371 1.29 -20.96 -21.68
CA GLU A 371 1.24 -20.47 -23.05
C GLU A 371 -0.12 -20.77 -23.70
N GLY A 372 -0.46 -20.02 -24.75
CA GLY A 372 -1.75 -20.18 -25.44
C GLY A 372 -2.92 -19.90 -24.51
N ARG A 373 -3.95 -20.76 -24.53
CA ARG A 373 -5.15 -20.63 -23.68
C ARG A 373 -5.03 -21.31 -22.30
N ILE A 374 -3.90 -21.95 -21.98
CA ILE A 374 -3.67 -22.63 -20.69
C ILE A 374 -2.72 -21.81 -19.82
N ASN A 375 -3.17 -21.44 -18.62
CA ASN A 375 -2.42 -20.62 -17.65
C ASN A 375 -1.89 -19.30 -18.27
N THR A 376 -2.62 -18.72 -19.22
CA THR A 376 -2.26 -17.48 -19.90
C THR A 376 -1.99 -16.36 -18.89
N PRO A 377 -0.95 -15.53 -19.08
CA PRO A 377 -0.80 -14.31 -18.28
C PRO A 377 -2.05 -13.43 -18.36
N PHE A 378 -2.48 -12.86 -17.23
CA PHE A 378 -3.69 -12.03 -17.18
C PHE A 378 -3.63 -10.78 -18.06
N ALA A 379 -2.42 -10.31 -18.36
CA ALA A 379 -2.17 -9.23 -19.31
C ALA A 379 -2.49 -9.64 -20.77
N ASP A 380 -2.41 -10.93 -21.08
CA ASP A 380 -2.50 -11.50 -22.43
C ASP A 380 -3.81 -12.27 -22.65
N VAL A 381 -4.79 -12.13 -21.75
CA VAL A 381 -6.13 -12.72 -21.92
C VAL A 381 -6.88 -11.98 -23.01
N ASP A 382 -7.25 -12.72 -24.05
CA ASP A 382 -8.00 -12.20 -25.19
C ASP A 382 -9.48 -11.99 -24.85
N ASP A 383 -10.10 -11.01 -25.50
CA ASP A 383 -11.55 -10.83 -25.43
C ASP A 383 -12.28 -11.99 -26.09
N SER A 384 -13.37 -12.42 -25.47
CA SER A 384 -14.31 -13.44 -25.94
C SER A 384 -13.75 -14.86 -26.03
N ALA A 385 -12.45 -15.09 -25.79
CA ALA A 385 -11.88 -16.42 -25.67
C ALA A 385 -12.05 -16.96 -24.24
N VAL A 386 -12.36 -18.25 -24.10
CA VAL A 386 -12.30 -18.95 -22.82
C VAL A 386 -10.88 -19.45 -22.61
N HIS A 387 -10.25 -18.99 -21.54
CA HIS A 387 -8.95 -19.43 -21.05
C HIS A 387 -9.15 -20.42 -19.90
N CYS A 388 -8.26 -21.41 -19.78
CA CYS A 388 -8.31 -22.42 -18.73
C CYS A 388 -7.05 -22.35 -17.88
N TYR A 389 -7.24 -22.39 -16.57
CA TYR A 389 -6.19 -22.32 -15.58
C TYR A 389 -6.19 -23.62 -14.79
N GLN A 390 -5.02 -24.23 -14.62
CA GLN A 390 -4.85 -25.54 -14.00
C GLN A 390 -3.63 -25.58 -13.09
N ARG A 391 -3.54 -26.66 -12.29
CA ARG A 391 -2.49 -26.85 -11.27
C ARG A 391 -2.46 -25.69 -10.27
N LEU A 392 -3.64 -25.15 -9.98
CA LEU A 392 -3.81 -24.07 -9.01
C LEU A 392 -3.52 -24.60 -7.60
N ARG A 393 -2.92 -23.77 -6.76
CA ARG A 393 -2.70 -24.05 -5.35
C ARG A 393 -3.49 -23.08 -4.50
N THR A 394 -4.09 -23.56 -3.42
CA THR A 394 -4.54 -22.64 -2.37
C THR A 394 -3.29 -22.05 -1.73
N ASN A 395 -3.22 -20.72 -1.68
CA ASN A 395 -2.02 -19.99 -1.30
C ASN A 395 -0.73 -20.44 -2.05
N PHE A 396 0.46 -20.13 -1.53
CA PHE A 396 1.74 -20.41 -2.22
C PHE A 396 2.32 -21.80 -1.98
N ILE A 397 2.07 -22.38 -0.81
CA ILE A 397 2.61 -23.67 -0.37
C ILE A 397 1.49 -24.68 -0.06
N GLY A 398 0.24 -24.26 -0.19
CA GLY A 398 -0.91 -25.06 0.11
C GLY A 398 -1.19 -26.13 -0.95
N PRO A 399 -2.22 -26.94 -0.67
CA PRO A 399 -2.62 -28.02 -1.54
C PRO A 399 -3.01 -27.54 -2.94
N LEU A 400 -2.90 -28.47 -3.90
CA LEU A 400 -3.44 -28.27 -5.23
C LEU A 400 -4.96 -28.32 -5.17
N ILE A 401 -5.60 -27.58 -6.07
CA ILE A 401 -7.03 -27.74 -6.35
C ILE A 401 -7.18 -28.90 -7.33
N ASN A 402 -8.07 -29.83 -7.01
CA ASN A 402 -8.56 -30.90 -7.87
C ASN A 402 -9.59 -30.32 -8.84
N GLY A 403 -9.13 -29.46 -9.74
CA GLY A 403 -10.00 -28.70 -10.62
C GLY A 403 -9.23 -27.78 -11.55
N VAL A 404 -9.98 -27.15 -12.45
CA VAL A 404 -9.50 -26.05 -13.28
C VAL A 404 -10.35 -24.80 -13.04
N VAL A 405 -9.85 -23.63 -13.42
CA VAL A 405 -10.60 -22.38 -13.44
C VAL A 405 -10.73 -21.92 -14.87
N LEU A 406 -11.96 -21.73 -15.34
CA LEU A 406 -12.25 -21.08 -16.61
C LEU A 406 -12.37 -19.58 -16.40
N LEU A 407 -11.85 -18.81 -17.34
CA LEU A 407 -11.92 -17.36 -17.34
C LEU A 407 -12.18 -16.84 -18.75
N GLN A 408 -13.08 -15.87 -18.88
CA GLN A 408 -13.34 -15.18 -20.14
C GLN A 408 -13.53 -13.69 -19.87
N ARG A 409 -12.82 -12.86 -20.62
CA ARG A 409 -13.09 -11.42 -20.68
C ARG A 409 -14.07 -11.14 -21.80
N GLN A 410 -15.00 -10.22 -21.58
CA GLN A 410 -15.94 -9.79 -22.62
C GLN A 410 -16.28 -8.31 -22.41
N THR A 411 -16.71 -7.64 -23.47
CA THR A 411 -17.32 -6.31 -23.38
C THR A 411 -18.82 -6.47 -23.59
N SER A 412 -19.63 -6.00 -22.65
CA SER A 412 -21.09 -6.03 -22.80
C SER A 412 -21.59 -5.02 -23.83
N ASP A 413 -22.85 -5.16 -24.24
CA ASP A 413 -23.49 -4.29 -25.24
C ASP A 413 -23.47 -2.80 -24.89
N ASN A 414 -23.40 -2.46 -23.59
CA ASN A 414 -23.27 -1.09 -23.09
C ASN A 414 -21.81 -0.63 -22.89
N GLY A 415 -20.83 -1.40 -23.35
CA GLY A 415 -19.41 -1.08 -23.29
C GLY A 415 -18.73 -1.34 -21.95
N LEU A 416 -19.37 -2.06 -21.01
CA LEU A 416 -18.75 -2.42 -19.74
C LEU A 416 -17.82 -3.63 -19.92
N SER A 417 -16.65 -3.58 -19.30
CA SER A 417 -15.76 -4.73 -19.22
C SER A 417 -16.30 -5.73 -18.19
N LEU A 418 -16.53 -6.96 -18.63
CA LEU A 418 -16.98 -8.07 -17.82
C LEU A 418 -15.92 -9.16 -17.80
N LEU A 419 -15.86 -9.87 -16.68
CA LEU A 419 -15.04 -11.04 -16.48
C LEU A 419 -15.91 -12.18 -15.96
N LYS A 420 -15.96 -13.28 -16.69
CA LYS A 420 -16.58 -14.53 -16.23
C LYS A 420 -15.53 -15.44 -15.65
N ILE A 421 -15.77 -15.99 -14.47
CA ILE A 421 -14.90 -16.99 -13.85
C ILE A 421 -15.75 -18.15 -13.34
N GLU A 422 -15.30 -19.38 -13.58
CA GLU A 422 -15.92 -20.59 -13.04
C GLU A 422 -14.84 -21.59 -12.61
N ALA A 423 -14.93 -22.12 -11.39
CA ALA A 423 -14.12 -23.25 -10.98
C ALA A 423 -14.83 -24.56 -11.32
N ARG A 424 -14.13 -25.47 -12.00
CA ARG A 424 -14.62 -26.76 -12.50
C ARG A 424 -13.97 -27.89 -11.71
N GLY A 425 -14.75 -28.60 -10.91
CA GLY A 425 -14.30 -29.75 -10.11
C GLY A 425 -14.55 -31.12 -10.77
N ASP A 426 -15.18 -31.14 -11.95
CA ASP A 426 -15.50 -32.33 -12.73
C ASP A 426 -14.33 -32.80 -13.62
N VAL A 427 -13.31 -31.95 -13.79
CA VAL A 427 -12.07 -32.23 -14.53
C VAL A 427 -10.86 -31.84 -13.71
N SER A 428 -9.69 -32.43 -13.99
CA SER A 428 -8.44 -32.13 -13.28
C SER A 428 -7.42 -31.34 -14.09
N SER A 429 -7.62 -31.30 -15.41
CA SER A 429 -6.72 -30.70 -16.38
C SER A 429 -7.51 -30.05 -17.50
N CYS A 430 -6.98 -28.97 -18.07
CA CYS A 430 -7.62 -28.24 -19.17
C CYS A 430 -7.81 -29.10 -20.42
N ILE A 431 -6.97 -30.11 -20.61
CA ILE A 431 -7.07 -31.04 -21.74
C ILE A 431 -8.21 -32.04 -21.59
N ASP A 432 -8.77 -32.19 -20.39
CA ASP A 432 -9.88 -33.10 -20.11
C ASP A 432 -11.23 -32.45 -20.46
N LEU A 433 -11.25 -31.13 -20.71
CA LEU A 433 -12.43 -30.41 -21.18
C LEU A 433 -12.62 -30.59 -22.68
N GLU A 434 -13.86 -30.83 -23.10
CA GLU A 434 -14.22 -30.84 -24.51
C GLU A 434 -14.08 -29.43 -25.12
N GLU A 435 -13.51 -29.37 -26.32
CA GLU A 435 -13.38 -28.12 -27.07
C GLU A 435 -14.61 -27.90 -27.97
N PRO A 436 -15.12 -26.66 -28.10
CA PRO A 436 -14.62 -25.45 -27.43
C PRO A 436 -14.99 -25.43 -25.94
N TRP A 437 -14.03 -25.02 -25.08
CA TRP A 437 -14.31 -24.89 -23.65
C TRP A 437 -15.49 -23.95 -23.39
N SER A 438 -16.39 -24.37 -22.52
CA SER A 438 -17.59 -23.62 -22.15
C SER A 438 -17.84 -23.64 -20.65
N PHE A 439 -18.44 -22.55 -20.17
CA PHE A 439 -19.02 -22.46 -18.84
C PHE A 439 -20.23 -23.40 -18.71
N THR A 440 -20.52 -23.86 -17.50
CA THR A 440 -21.67 -24.76 -17.24
C THR A 440 -22.95 -24.02 -16.87
N GLY A 441 -22.86 -22.71 -16.62
CA GLY A 441 -23.92 -21.88 -16.04
C GLY A 441 -23.66 -21.49 -14.59
N ASP A 442 -22.62 -22.06 -13.96
CA ASP A 442 -22.19 -21.74 -12.59
C ASP A 442 -21.09 -20.64 -12.56
N GLU A 443 -20.89 -19.91 -13.66
CA GLU A 443 -19.93 -18.84 -13.70
C GLU A 443 -20.35 -17.64 -12.85
N THR A 444 -19.37 -16.98 -12.23
CA THR A 444 -19.56 -15.68 -11.59
C THR A 444 -19.13 -14.57 -12.54
N ILE A 445 -19.98 -13.55 -12.68
CA ILE A 445 -19.71 -12.36 -13.48
C ILE A 445 -19.16 -11.26 -12.58
N PHE A 446 -18.00 -10.75 -12.94
CA PHE A 446 -17.38 -9.58 -12.33
C PHE A 446 -17.33 -8.41 -13.31
N TYR A 447 -17.32 -7.20 -12.75
CA TYR A 447 -17.38 -5.93 -13.47
C TYR A 447 -16.11 -5.12 -13.20
N ARG A 448 -15.65 -4.40 -14.23
CA ARG A 448 -14.58 -3.40 -14.10
C ARG A 448 -15.00 -2.06 -14.66
#